data_AF-A0A2J8KVT9-F1
#
_entry.id   AF-A0A2J8KVT9-F1
#
_cell.length_a   1.000
_cell.length_b   1.000
_cell.length_c   1.000
_cell.angle_alpha   90.00
_cell.angle_beta   90.00
_cell.angle_gamma   90.00
#
_symmetry.space_group_name_H-M   'P 1'
#
loop_
_entity.id
_entity.type
_entity.pdbx_description
1 polymer ?
#
loop_
_entity_poly.entity_id
_entity_poly.type
_entity_poly.pdbx_seq_one_letter_code
_entity_poly.pdbx_strand_id
1 'polypeptide(L)'
;MPLTSAFRAVDNDPGIIVWRIEKMELALVPVSAHGNFYEGDCYVILSTRRVASLLSQDIHFWIGKDSSQDEQSCAAIYTTQLDDYLGGSPVQHREVQYHESDTFRGYFKQGIIYKQGGVASGMKHVETNTYDVKRLLHVKGKRNIRATEVEMSWDSF
;
A
#
# COMPACT_ATOMS: atom_id res chain seq x y z
N MET A 1 7.75 -21.86 -9.15
CA MET A 1 7.86 -21.29 -7.79
C MET A 1 6.66 -21.74 -6.98
N PRO A 2 6.79 -22.06 -5.68
CA PRO A 2 5.61 -22.23 -4.83
C PRO A 2 4.84 -20.91 -4.78
N LEU A 3 3.51 -20.98 -4.94
CA LEU A 3 2.62 -19.84 -4.76
C LEU A 3 2.79 -19.31 -3.33
N THR A 4 2.96 -18.00 -3.19
CA THR A 4 2.97 -17.36 -1.87
C THR A 4 1.66 -17.65 -1.15
N SER A 5 1.74 -17.99 0.14
CA SER A 5 0.56 -18.25 0.97
C SER A 5 -0.39 -17.05 1.04
N ALA A 6 0.14 -15.84 0.83
CA ALA A 6 -0.62 -14.59 0.76
C ALA A 6 -1.70 -14.60 -0.33
N PHE A 7 -1.48 -15.28 -1.46
CA PHE A 7 -2.45 -15.33 -2.55
C PHE A 7 -3.71 -16.14 -2.20
N ARG A 8 -3.68 -16.95 -1.14
CA ARG A 8 -4.88 -17.65 -0.64
C ARG A 8 -5.95 -16.70 -0.09
N ALA A 9 -5.58 -15.46 0.21
CA ALA A 9 -6.52 -14.43 0.62
C ALA A 9 -7.34 -13.89 -0.56
N VAL A 10 -6.93 -14.15 -1.80
CA VAL A 10 -7.63 -13.68 -2.98
C VAL A 10 -8.91 -14.47 -3.17
N ASP A 11 -10.02 -13.74 -3.22
CA ASP A 11 -11.34 -14.25 -3.55
C ASP A 11 -11.95 -13.47 -4.73
N ASN A 12 -13.14 -13.91 -5.16
CA ASN A 12 -13.91 -13.27 -6.24
C ASN A 12 -14.97 -12.31 -5.70
N ASP A 13 -14.87 -11.90 -4.44
CA ASP A 13 -15.80 -10.98 -3.83
C ASP A 13 -15.37 -9.53 -4.09
N PRO A 14 -16.33 -8.61 -4.35
CA PRO A 14 -15.99 -7.21 -4.53
C PRO A 14 -15.35 -6.62 -3.28
N GLY A 15 -14.24 -5.92 -3.44
CA GLY A 15 -13.49 -5.35 -2.32
C GLY A 15 -12.06 -5.02 -2.69
N ILE A 16 -11.29 -4.64 -1.67
CA ILE A 16 -9.84 -4.45 -1.78
C ILE A 16 -9.12 -5.35 -0.79
N ILE A 17 -8.01 -5.92 -1.24
CA ILE A 17 -7.05 -6.62 -0.39
C ILE A 17 -5.75 -5.83 -0.45
N VAL A 18 -5.17 -5.56 0.73
CA VAL A 18 -3.95 -4.79 0.87
C VAL A 18 -2.90 -5.66 1.54
N TRP A 19 -1.74 -5.77 0.90
CA TRP A 19 -0.55 -6.38 1.46
C TRP A 19 0.57 -5.35 1.59
N ARG A 20 1.38 -5.52 2.62
CA ARG A 20 2.62 -4.79 2.85
C ARG A 20 3.79 -5.71 2.55
N ILE A 21 4.83 -5.18 1.94
CA ILE A 21 6.11 -5.89 1.82
C ILE A 21 6.79 -5.83 3.18
N GLU A 22 6.92 -6.98 3.84
CA GLU A 22 7.64 -7.11 5.10
C GLU A 22 8.69 -8.20 4.94
N LYS A 23 9.98 -7.84 5.05
CA LYS A 23 11.11 -8.78 4.90
C LYS A 23 11.03 -9.60 3.59
N MET A 24 10.68 -8.93 2.48
CA MET A 24 10.53 -9.52 1.13
C MET A 24 9.37 -10.52 0.98
N GLU A 25 8.43 -10.54 1.93
CA GLU A 25 7.19 -11.32 1.85
C GLU A 25 5.96 -10.41 1.87
N LEU A 26 4.83 -10.92 1.35
CA LEU A 26 3.55 -10.24 1.41
C LEU A 26 2.85 -10.52 2.75
N ALA A 27 2.76 -9.51 3.60
CA ALA A 27 1.99 -9.55 4.84
C ALA A 27 0.62 -8.87 4.64
N LEU A 28 -0.47 -9.54 5.04
CA LEU A 28 -1.81 -8.96 4.96
C LEU A 28 -1.95 -7.75 5.90
N VAL A 29 -2.51 -6.66 5.38
CA VAL A 29 -2.83 -5.46 6.17
C VAL A 29 -4.27 -5.57 6.68
N PRO A 30 -4.51 -5.46 8.00
CA PRO A 30 -5.86 -5.46 8.57
C PRO A 30 -6.73 -4.37 7.95
N VAL A 31 -8.03 -4.66 7.76
CA VAL A 31 -8.99 -3.71 7.17
C VAL A 31 -9.04 -2.38 7.92
N SER A 32 -8.92 -2.40 9.24
CA SER A 32 -8.86 -1.18 10.07
C SER A 32 -7.65 -0.28 9.80
N ALA A 33 -6.60 -0.82 9.18
CA ALA A 33 -5.39 -0.09 8.84
C ALA A 33 -5.35 0.36 7.37
N HIS A 34 -6.35 -0.02 6.54
CA HIS A 34 -6.42 0.42 5.15
C HIS A 34 -6.42 1.95 5.05
N GLY A 35 -5.68 2.49 4.08
CA GLY A 35 -5.46 3.92 3.92
C GLY A 35 -4.28 4.49 4.72
N ASN A 36 -3.71 3.72 5.66
CA ASN A 36 -2.46 4.07 6.31
C ASN A 36 -1.29 3.43 5.57
N PHE A 37 -0.38 4.25 5.06
CA PHE A 37 0.81 3.79 4.36
C PHE A 37 2.05 4.35 5.05
N TYR A 38 3.00 3.49 5.33
CA TYR A 38 4.31 3.89 5.82
C TYR A 38 5.19 4.34 4.66
N GLU A 39 5.79 5.52 4.80
CA GLU A 39 6.61 6.16 3.76
C GLU A 39 7.87 5.35 3.43
N GLY A 40 8.33 4.51 4.36
CA GLY A 40 9.49 3.64 4.22
C GLY A 40 9.22 2.27 3.62
N ASP A 41 8.00 1.96 3.15
CA ASP A 41 7.68 0.61 2.65
C ASP A 41 7.03 0.62 1.26
N CYS A 42 6.85 -0.58 0.72
CA CYS A 42 6.03 -0.84 -0.46
C CYS A 42 4.80 -1.69 -0.11
N TYR A 43 3.73 -1.52 -0.88
CA TYR A 43 2.47 -2.24 -0.73
C TYR A 43 2.00 -2.77 -2.06
N VAL A 44 1.26 -3.88 -2.03
CA VAL A 44 0.52 -4.42 -3.18
C VAL A 44 -0.96 -4.41 -2.80
N ILE A 45 -1.81 -3.92 -3.70
CA ILE A 45 -3.24 -3.79 -3.49
C ILE A 45 -3.94 -4.47 -4.67
N LEU A 46 -4.87 -5.37 -4.38
CA LEU A 46 -5.79 -5.93 -5.36
C LEU A 46 -7.16 -5.30 -5.14
N SER A 47 -7.70 -4.65 -6.16
CA SER A 47 -9.08 -4.18 -6.20
C SER A 47 -9.89 -5.11 -7.09
N THR A 48 -10.95 -5.69 -6.55
CA THR A 48 -11.90 -6.52 -7.27
C THR A 48 -13.24 -5.81 -7.31
N ARG A 49 -13.78 -5.60 -8.53
CA ARG A 49 -15.11 -5.00 -8.74
C ARG A 49 -15.94 -5.86 -9.68
N ARG A 50 -17.25 -5.89 -9.45
CA ARG A 50 -18.21 -6.48 -10.40
C ARG A 50 -18.75 -5.40 -11.33
N VAL A 51 -18.56 -5.62 -12.63
CA VAL A 51 -19.12 -4.78 -13.70
C VAL A 51 -20.10 -5.65 -14.48
N ALA A 52 -21.40 -5.45 -14.22
CA ALA A 52 -22.46 -6.35 -14.67
C ALA A 52 -22.19 -7.80 -14.23
N SER A 53 -21.98 -8.72 -15.18
CA SER A 53 -21.68 -10.13 -14.93
C SER A 53 -20.18 -10.46 -14.96
N LEU A 54 -19.31 -9.47 -15.16
CA LEU A 54 -17.87 -9.65 -15.28
C LEU A 54 -17.14 -9.15 -14.03
N LEU A 55 -16.07 -9.85 -13.66
CA LEU A 55 -15.12 -9.40 -12.66
C LEU A 55 -14.08 -8.52 -13.35
N SER A 56 -13.87 -7.31 -12.84
CA SER A 56 -12.76 -6.45 -13.24
C SER A 56 -11.83 -6.30 -12.06
N GLN A 57 -10.55 -6.52 -12.31
CA GLN A 57 -9.51 -6.52 -11.28
C GLN A 57 -8.42 -5.53 -11.66
N ASP A 58 -7.93 -4.81 -10.66
CA ASP A 58 -6.83 -3.85 -10.80
C ASP A 58 -5.81 -4.17 -9.70
N ILE A 59 -4.55 -4.38 -10.07
CA ILE A 59 -3.43 -4.55 -9.14
C ILE A 59 -2.66 -3.24 -9.08
N HIS A 60 -2.50 -2.68 -7.90
CA HIS A 60 -1.69 -1.49 -7.67
C HIS A 60 -0.50 -1.86 -6.80
N PHE A 61 0.72 -1.47 -7.18
CA PHE A 61 1.84 -1.47 -6.25
C PHE A 61 2.20 -0.04 -5.88
N TRP A 62 2.14 0.24 -4.59
CA TRP A 62 2.42 1.55 -4.02
C TRP A 62 3.85 1.60 -3.48
N ILE A 63 4.57 2.66 -3.82
CA ILE A 63 5.96 2.89 -3.46
C ILE A 63 6.06 4.10 -2.54
N GLY A 64 6.50 3.86 -1.30
CA GLY A 64 6.81 4.90 -0.34
C GLY A 64 8.06 5.69 -0.73
N LYS A 65 8.07 6.99 -0.41
CA LYS A 65 9.16 7.91 -0.79
C LYS A 65 10.52 7.48 -0.21
N ASP A 66 10.52 6.81 0.94
CA ASP A 66 11.70 6.40 1.70
C ASP A 66 11.95 4.89 1.65
N SER A 67 11.16 4.15 0.85
CA SER A 67 11.27 2.70 0.68
C SER A 67 12.58 2.29 0.01
N SER A 68 13.06 1.09 0.33
CA SER A 68 14.33 0.60 -0.21
C SER A 68 14.16 -0.02 -1.61
N GLN A 69 15.25 -0.08 -2.38
CA GLN A 69 15.22 -0.57 -3.76
C GLN A 69 14.82 -2.05 -3.86
N ASP A 70 15.23 -2.86 -2.88
CA ASP A 70 14.85 -4.27 -2.76
C ASP A 70 13.35 -4.42 -2.53
N GLU A 71 12.73 -3.61 -1.65
CA GLU A 71 11.28 -3.62 -1.43
C GLU A 71 10.50 -3.19 -2.68
N GLN A 72 10.97 -2.16 -3.38
CA GLN A 72 10.36 -1.71 -4.64
C GLN A 72 10.41 -2.80 -5.71
N SER A 73 11.54 -3.47 -5.83
CA SER A 73 11.72 -4.60 -6.76
C SER A 73 10.83 -5.77 -6.37
N CYS A 74 10.72 -6.04 -5.07
CA CYS A 74 9.87 -7.08 -4.51
C CYS A 74 8.38 -6.83 -4.81
N ALA A 75 7.90 -5.59 -4.60
CA ALA A 75 6.52 -5.21 -4.92
C ALA A 75 6.19 -5.37 -6.41
N ALA A 76 7.12 -4.99 -7.31
CA ALA A 76 6.95 -5.20 -8.75
C ALA A 76 6.89 -6.69 -9.11
N ILE A 77 7.77 -7.52 -8.55
CA ILE A 77 7.77 -8.97 -8.76
C ILE A 77 6.46 -9.60 -8.28
N TYR A 78 6.00 -9.26 -7.07
CA TYR A 78 4.75 -9.79 -6.54
C TYR A 78 3.53 -9.34 -7.34
N THR A 79 3.55 -8.13 -7.89
CA THR A 79 2.50 -7.65 -8.79
C THR A 79 2.40 -8.53 -10.04
N THR A 80 3.54 -8.83 -10.68
CA THR A 80 3.56 -9.74 -11.85
C THR A 80 3.14 -11.16 -11.47
N GLN A 81 3.59 -11.69 -10.33
CA GLN A 81 3.19 -13.03 -9.89
C GLN A 81 1.69 -13.12 -9.55
N LEU A 82 1.12 -12.06 -8.98
CA LEU A 82 -0.32 -11.99 -8.69
C LEU A 82 -1.14 -11.89 -9.98
N ASP A 83 -0.65 -11.13 -10.96
CA ASP A 83 -1.25 -11.03 -12.28
C ASP A 83 -1.28 -12.40 -12.99
N ASP A 84 -0.14 -13.11 -13.02
CA ASP A 84 -0.05 -14.47 -13.54
C ASP A 84 -0.99 -15.44 -12.80
N TYR A 85 -1.07 -15.34 -11.47
CA TYR A 85 -1.97 -16.14 -10.64
C TYR A 85 -3.45 -15.91 -10.97
N LEU A 86 -3.81 -14.68 -11.35
CA LEU A 86 -5.15 -14.26 -11.78
C LEU A 86 -5.38 -14.45 -13.30
N GLY A 87 -4.49 -15.17 -13.97
CA GLY A 87 -4.60 -15.52 -15.38
C GLY A 87 -4.30 -14.36 -16.35
N GLY A 88 -3.53 -13.35 -15.91
CA GLY A 88 -3.11 -12.21 -16.73
C GLY A 88 -4.26 -11.26 -17.11
N SER A 89 -5.38 -11.33 -16.39
CA SER A 89 -6.56 -10.49 -16.62
C SER A 89 -6.54 -9.13 -15.91
N PRO A 90 -5.90 -8.96 -14.73
CA PRO A 90 -5.87 -7.67 -14.06
C PRO A 90 -5.08 -6.58 -14.82
N VAL A 91 -5.42 -5.32 -14.54
CA VAL A 91 -4.61 -4.17 -14.98
C VAL A 91 -3.62 -3.81 -13.87
N GLN A 92 -2.33 -3.70 -14.21
CA GLN A 92 -1.28 -3.34 -13.27
C GLN A 92 -1.02 -1.82 -13.25
N HIS A 93 -0.94 -1.24 -12.05
CA HIS A 93 -0.75 0.20 -11.83
C HIS A 93 0.44 0.45 -10.90
N ARG A 94 1.33 1.37 -11.28
CA ARG A 94 2.42 1.85 -10.43
C ARG A 94 1.99 3.12 -9.71
N GLU A 95 1.87 3.04 -8.39
CA GLU A 95 1.47 4.16 -7.55
C GLU A 95 2.68 4.67 -6.76
N VAL A 96 3.00 5.96 -6.90
CA VAL A 96 4.09 6.58 -6.14
C VAL A 96 3.48 7.51 -5.11
N GLN A 97 4.04 7.52 -3.89
CA GLN A 97 3.62 8.44 -2.85
C GLN A 97 3.51 9.88 -3.38
N TYR A 98 2.40 10.55 -3.04
CA TYR A 98 1.99 11.89 -3.51
C TYR A 98 1.55 12.00 -4.98
N HIS A 99 1.76 10.96 -5.80
CA HIS A 99 1.47 10.91 -7.23
C HIS A 99 0.54 9.76 -7.61
N GLU A 100 -0.24 9.26 -6.66
CA GLU A 100 -1.17 8.16 -6.89
C GLU A 100 -2.25 8.54 -7.91
N SER A 101 -2.77 7.54 -8.62
CA SER A 101 -3.91 7.69 -9.52
C SER A 101 -5.18 8.08 -8.75
N ASP A 102 -6.11 8.74 -9.43
CA ASP A 102 -7.41 9.04 -8.84
C ASP A 102 -8.22 7.77 -8.55
N THR A 103 -8.00 6.70 -9.33
CA THR A 103 -8.55 5.37 -9.07
C THR A 103 -8.08 4.84 -7.71
N PHE A 104 -6.78 4.84 -7.46
CA PHE A 104 -6.20 4.38 -6.20
C PHE A 104 -6.69 5.19 -5.01
N ARG A 105 -6.67 6.52 -5.12
CA ARG A 105 -7.19 7.42 -4.08
C ARG A 105 -8.68 7.18 -3.82
N GLY A 106 -9.42 6.82 -4.86
CA GLY A 106 -10.84 6.51 -4.79
C GLY A 106 -11.18 5.32 -3.88
N TYR A 107 -10.23 4.43 -3.58
CA TYR A 107 -10.44 3.31 -2.67
C TYR A 107 -10.52 3.74 -1.20
N PHE A 108 -9.79 4.78 -0.82
CA PHE A 108 -9.66 5.23 0.57
C PHE A 108 -10.52 6.47 0.81
N LYS A 109 -11.82 6.26 1.11
CA LYS A 109 -12.80 7.36 1.23
C LYS A 109 -12.50 8.35 2.34
N GLN A 110 -11.78 7.93 3.37
CA GLN A 110 -11.33 8.77 4.48
C GLN A 110 -10.02 9.51 4.17
N GLY A 111 -9.49 9.35 2.96
CA GLY A 111 -8.19 9.86 2.55
C GLY A 111 -7.05 8.89 2.85
N ILE A 112 -5.84 9.32 2.47
CA ILE A 112 -4.61 8.55 2.67
C ILE A 112 -3.79 9.20 3.79
N ILE A 113 -3.29 8.38 4.71
CA ILE A 113 -2.40 8.81 5.79
C ILE A 113 -1.00 8.26 5.52
N TYR A 114 -0.04 9.16 5.32
CA TYR A 114 1.38 8.82 5.23
C TYR A 114 2.02 8.89 6.61
N LYS A 115 2.53 7.73 7.06
CA LYS A 115 3.20 7.56 8.35
C LYS A 115 4.70 7.48 8.15
N GLN A 116 5.46 8.19 8.98
CA GLN A 116 6.90 8.04 9.01
C GLN A 116 7.28 6.65 9.55
N GLY A 117 8.44 6.16 9.11
CA GLY A 117 8.93 4.82 9.44
C GLY A 117 8.52 3.76 8.41
N GLY A 118 8.54 2.50 8.83
CA GLY A 118 8.47 1.33 7.95
C GLY A 118 8.96 0.06 8.65
N VAL A 119 8.99 -1.06 7.93
CA VAL A 119 9.70 -2.27 8.38
C VAL A 119 11.18 -2.09 8.10
N ALA A 120 12.01 -2.60 9.00
CA ALA A 120 13.43 -2.71 8.71
C ALA A 120 13.65 -3.71 7.55
N SER A 121 14.03 -3.21 6.38
CA SER A 121 14.60 -4.03 5.30
C SER A 121 15.99 -4.55 5.72
N GLY A 122 16.48 -5.60 5.04
CA GLY A 122 17.86 -6.08 5.17
C GLY A 122 18.94 -5.01 4.93
N MET A 123 18.57 -3.82 4.42
CA MET A 123 19.48 -2.70 4.17
C MET A 123 19.18 -1.42 4.98
N LYS A 124 18.08 -1.37 5.76
CA LYS A 124 17.68 -0.14 6.48
C LYS A 124 17.09 -0.49 7.85
N HIS A 125 17.73 -0.04 8.93
CA HIS A 125 17.17 -0.14 10.27
C HIS A 125 16.08 0.92 10.45
N VAL A 126 14.90 0.52 10.88
CA VAL A 126 13.77 1.42 11.17
C VAL A 126 13.28 1.13 12.58
N GLU A 127 13.02 2.18 13.36
CA GLU A 127 12.39 2.05 14.68
C GLU A 127 10.94 1.62 14.50
N THR A 128 10.67 0.32 14.69
CA THR A 128 9.33 -0.24 14.64
C THR A 128 8.53 0.09 15.91
N ASN A 129 7.36 0.72 15.73
CA ASN A 129 6.18 0.65 16.60
C ASN A 129 6.45 0.81 18.11
N THR A 130 6.72 2.05 18.55
CA THR A 130 6.54 2.42 19.96
C THR A 130 5.05 2.57 20.28
N TYR A 131 4.62 2.09 21.45
CA TYR A 131 3.21 2.07 21.87
C TYR A 131 2.71 3.40 22.47
N ASP A 132 3.58 4.41 22.50
CA ASP A 132 3.32 5.74 23.08
C ASP A 132 3.69 6.83 22.06
N VAL A 133 2.94 6.88 20.95
CA VAL A 133 3.32 7.75 19.82
C VAL A 133 2.61 9.10 19.89
N LYS A 134 3.41 10.15 20.07
CA LYS A 134 3.00 11.53 19.82
C LYS A 134 3.35 11.85 18.36
N ARG A 135 2.35 12.13 17.52
CA ARG A 135 2.51 12.45 16.09
C ARG A 135 1.83 13.78 15.78
N LEU A 136 2.42 14.56 14.88
CA LEU A 136 1.78 15.71 14.25
C LEU A 136 1.43 15.36 12.80
N LEU A 137 0.20 15.64 12.38
CA LEU A 137 -0.29 15.36 11.03
C LEU A 137 -0.67 16.66 10.31
N HIS A 138 -0.06 16.89 9.15
CA HIS A 138 -0.53 17.91 8.20
C HIS A 138 -1.61 17.36 7.29
N VAL A 139 -2.83 17.86 7.48
CA VAL A 139 -3.96 17.52 6.62
C VAL A 139 -4.07 18.54 5.49
N LYS A 140 -3.96 18.07 4.25
CA LYS A 140 -4.07 18.90 3.04
C LYS A 140 -4.97 18.23 1.99
N GLY A 141 -5.56 19.04 1.12
CA GLY A 141 -6.36 18.59 -0.02
C GLY A 141 -7.86 18.87 0.14
N LYS A 142 -8.52 19.12 -1.00
CA LYS A 142 -9.98 19.39 -1.07
C LYS A 142 -10.78 18.17 -1.54
N ARG A 143 -10.30 17.51 -2.60
CA ARG A 143 -10.93 16.28 -3.17
C ARG A 143 -10.21 15.03 -2.70
N ASN A 144 -8.88 15.03 -2.80
CA ASN A 144 -8.02 13.94 -2.36
C ASN A 144 -7.36 14.38 -1.05
N ILE A 145 -8.01 14.06 0.08
CA ILE A 145 -7.51 14.42 1.40
C ILE A 145 -6.33 13.50 1.74
N ARG A 146 -5.23 14.10 2.19
CA ARG A 146 -4.06 13.39 2.69
C ARG A 146 -3.62 13.96 4.03
N ALA A 147 -3.21 13.08 4.92
CA ALA A 147 -2.54 13.44 6.17
C ALA A 147 -1.10 12.95 6.12
N THR A 148 -0.14 13.86 6.27
CA THR A 148 1.28 13.53 6.28
C THR A 148 1.85 13.74 7.67
N GLU A 149 2.55 12.75 8.19
CA GLU A 149 3.27 12.89 9.45
C GLU A 149 4.50 13.79 9.30
N VAL A 150 4.60 14.76 10.21
CA VAL A 150 5.64 15.79 10.24
C VAL A 150 6.28 15.87 11.62
N GLU A 151 7.41 16.56 11.71
CA GLU A 151 8.08 16.81 12.96
C GLU A 151 7.17 17.55 13.94
N MET A 152 7.18 17.12 15.21
CA MET A 152 6.40 17.74 16.30
C MET A 152 7.08 19.03 16.79
N SER A 153 7.20 20.02 15.89
CA SER A 153 7.73 21.36 16.14
C SER A 153 6.73 22.43 15.71
N TRP A 154 6.85 23.63 16.28
CA TRP A 154 6.11 24.81 15.84
C TRP A 154 6.45 25.21 14.40
N ASP A 155 7.66 24.89 13.92
CA ASP A 155 8.10 25.16 12.54
C ASP A 155 7.30 24.38 11.48
N SER A 156 6.54 23.36 11.91
CA SER A 156 5.67 22.61 11.02
C SER A 156 4.39 23.39 10.66
N PHE A 157 3.89 24.32 11.48
CA PHE A 157 2.57 24.95 11.28
C PHE A 157 2.50 25.99 10.15
#